data_AF-A0A7C5PKJ9-F1
#
_entry.id   AF-A0A7C5PKJ9-F1
#
_cell.length_a   1.000
_cell.length_b   1.000
_cell.length_c   1.000
_cell.angle_alpha   90.00
_cell.angle_beta   90.00
_cell.angle_gamma   90.00
#
_symmetry.space_group_name_H-M   'P 1'
#
loop_
_entity.id
_entity.type
_entity.pdbx_description
1 polymer ?
#
loop_
_entity_poly.entity_id
_entity_poly.type
_entity_poly.pdbx_seq_one_letter_code
_entity_poly.pdbx_strand_id
1 'polypeptide(L)'
;MMRQYELVERVLSYDPDADEALLNKAYVYAMKAHGSQTRASGDPYFSHPLEVAAILTGFKLDTATIVAALLHDVVEDTETTHQEIEDLFGAEIASLVDGLT
;
A
#
# COMPACT_ATOMS: atom_id res chain seq x y z
N MET A 1 -4.03 -14.90 2.94
CA MET A 1 -3.73 -13.50 2.60
C MET A 1 -4.89 -12.65 3.10
N MET A 2 -4.58 -11.57 3.81
CA MET A 2 -5.58 -10.60 4.27
C MET A 2 -6.38 -10.07 3.07
N ARG A 3 -7.67 -9.80 3.23
CA ARG A 3 -8.50 -9.19 2.20
C ARG A 3 -8.51 -7.68 2.35
N GLN A 4 -8.82 -6.98 1.26
CA GLN A 4 -8.91 -5.51 1.24
C GLN A 4 -9.75 -4.94 2.40
N TYR A 5 -10.97 -5.45 2.61
CA TYR A 5 -11.84 -4.95 3.68
C TYR A 5 -11.27 -5.21 5.07
N GLU A 6 -10.51 -6.29 5.28
CA GLU A 6 -9.93 -6.61 6.58
C GLU A 6 -8.83 -5.60 6.96
N LEU A 7 -8.06 -5.12 5.99
CA LEU A 7 -7.06 -4.06 6.22
C LEU A 7 -7.77 -2.76 6.61
N VAL A 8 -8.78 -2.35 5.84
CA VAL A 8 -9.57 -1.14 6.08
C VAL A 8 -10.23 -1.18 7.46
N GLU A 9 -10.95 -2.26 7.78
CA GLU A 9 -11.60 -2.43 9.08
C GLU A 9 -10.59 -2.36 10.23
N ARG A 10 -9.38 -2.90 10.04
CA ARG A 10 -8.33 -2.85 11.06
C ARG A 10 -7.81 -1.45 11.28
N VAL A 11 -7.63 -0.65 10.23
CA VAL A 11 -7.27 0.77 10.36
C VAL A 11 -8.39 1.54 11.07
N LEU A 12 -9.64 1.39 10.60
CA LEU A 12 -10.82 2.05 11.18
C LEU A 12 -11.05 1.69 12.65
N SER A 13 -10.59 0.51 13.10
CA SER A 13 -10.71 0.10 14.50
C SER A 13 -9.90 0.97 15.47
N TYR A 14 -8.83 1.61 15.00
CA TYR A 14 -7.99 2.50 15.81
C TYR A 14 -8.00 3.96 15.34
N ASP A 15 -8.39 4.22 14.09
CA ASP A 15 -8.56 5.54 13.51
C ASP A 15 -9.88 5.59 12.72
N PRO A 16 -11.02 5.87 13.38
CA PRO A 16 -12.35 5.87 12.75
C PRO A 16 -12.54 6.94 11.67
N ASP A 17 -11.68 7.96 11.66
CA ASP A 17 -11.72 9.08 10.69
C ASP A 17 -10.76 8.84 9.50
N ALA A 18 -10.09 7.69 9.46
CA ALA A 18 -9.19 7.32 8.37
C ALA A 18 -9.89 7.34 7.00
N ASP A 19 -9.15 7.75 5.97
CA ASP A 19 -9.66 7.79 4.61
C ASP A 19 -9.72 6.37 4.00
N GLU A 20 -10.86 5.73 4.16
CA GLU A 20 -11.15 4.42 3.59
C GLU A 20 -10.97 4.40 2.06
N ALA A 21 -11.35 5.48 1.37
CA ALA A 21 -11.27 5.53 -0.09
C ALA A 21 -9.80 5.52 -0.54
N LEU A 22 -8.93 6.22 0.20
CA LEU A 22 -7.49 6.26 -0.06
C LEU A 22 -6.83 4.89 0.18
N LEU A 23 -7.15 4.21 1.29
CA LEU A 23 -6.67 2.85 1.57
C LEU A 23 -7.08 1.87 0.48
N ASN A 24 -8.35 1.91 0.08
CA ASN A 24 -8.89 1.06 -0.98
C ASN A 24 -8.23 1.33 -2.33
N LYS A 25 -8.01 2.62 -2.66
CA LYS A 25 -7.32 3.02 -3.89
C LYS A 25 -5.91 2.47 -3.94
N ALA A 26 -5.14 2.60 -2.85
CA ALA A 26 -3.77 2.11 -2.76
C ALA A 26 -3.69 0.59 -2.90
N TYR A 27 -4.59 -0.14 -2.22
CA TYR A 27 -4.67 -1.60 -2.30
C TYR A 27 -4.89 -2.07 -3.75
N VAL A 28 -5.89 -1.50 -4.42
CA VAL A 28 -6.22 -1.87 -5.80
C VAL A 28 -5.10 -1.48 -6.76
N TYR A 29 -4.46 -0.33 -6.53
CA TYR A 29 -3.36 0.14 -7.37
C TYR A 29 -2.15 -0.79 -7.26
N ALA A 30 -1.66 -1.07 -6.06
CA ALA A 30 -0.53 -1.96 -5.84
C ALA A 30 -0.79 -3.38 -6.36
N MET A 31 -2.01 -3.90 -6.17
CA MET A 31 -2.40 -5.20 -6.73
C MET A 31 -2.34 -5.21 -8.27
N LYS A 32 -2.74 -4.12 -8.93
CA LYS A 32 -2.67 -4.00 -10.39
C LYS A 32 -1.25 -3.81 -10.90
N ALA A 33 -0.46 -2.96 -10.22
CA ALA A 33 0.92 -2.66 -10.59
C ALA A 33 1.78 -3.94 -10.54
N HIS A 34 1.67 -4.69 -9.44
CA HIS A 34 2.37 -5.98 -9.31
C HIS A 34 1.68 -7.09 -10.11
N GLY A 35 0.40 -6.97 -10.45
CA GLY A 35 -0.30 -7.78 -11.46
C GLY A 35 0.01 -9.28 -11.43
N SER A 36 0.75 -9.75 -12.45
CA SER A 36 1.17 -11.15 -12.62
C SER A 36 2.55 -11.49 -12.03
N GLN A 37 3.19 -10.54 -11.34
CA GLN A 37 4.47 -10.73 -10.70
C GLN A 37 4.35 -11.73 -9.55
N THR A 38 5.29 -12.67 -9.50
CA THR A 38 5.36 -13.68 -8.44
C THR A 38 6.70 -13.60 -7.72
N ARG A 39 6.69 -13.93 -6.43
CA ARG A 39 7.91 -14.13 -5.65
C ARG A 39 8.61 -15.42 -6.08
N ALA A 40 9.85 -15.62 -5.62
CA ALA A 40 10.59 -16.86 -5.83
C ALA A 40 9.88 -18.11 -5.27
N SER A 41 8.98 -17.94 -4.29
CA SER A 41 8.12 -19.01 -3.74
C SER A 41 6.98 -19.42 -4.67
N GLY A 42 6.64 -18.61 -5.68
CA GLY A 42 5.46 -18.77 -6.54
C GLY A 42 4.23 -18.00 -6.07
N ASP A 43 4.27 -17.35 -4.90
CA ASP A 43 3.16 -16.53 -4.41
C ASP A 43 3.06 -15.20 -5.17
N PRO A 44 1.87 -14.58 -5.29
CA PRO A 44 1.73 -13.25 -5.89
C PRO A 44 2.58 -12.21 -5.15
N TYR A 45 3.31 -11.36 -5.87
CA TYR A 45 4.22 -10.38 -5.25
C TYR A 45 3.49 -9.43 -4.30
N PHE A 46 2.28 -9.01 -4.67
CA PHE A 46 1.40 -8.17 -3.86
C PHE A 46 1.13 -8.70 -2.43
N SER A 47 1.36 -10.00 -2.17
CA SER A 47 1.35 -10.56 -0.82
C SER A 47 2.25 -9.79 0.15
N HIS A 48 3.45 -9.40 -0.30
CA HIS A 48 4.48 -8.78 0.53
C HIS A 48 4.09 -7.37 0.99
N PRO A 49 3.77 -6.40 0.11
CA PRO A 49 3.34 -5.07 0.54
C PRO A 49 2.11 -5.11 1.45
N LEU A 50 1.20 -6.06 1.21
CA LEU A 50 0.03 -6.25 2.06
C LEU A 50 0.37 -6.77 3.46
N GLU A 51 1.31 -7.70 3.58
CA GLU A 51 1.80 -8.21 4.87
C GLU A 51 2.51 -7.10 5.67
N VAL A 52 3.31 -6.27 4.99
CA VAL A 52 3.95 -5.09 5.60
C VAL A 52 2.89 -4.14 6.15
N ALA A 53 1.91 -3.73 5.32
CA ALA A 53 0.81 -2.86 5.75
C ALA A 53 0.04 -3.47 6.94
N ALA A 54 -0.25 -4.76 6.91
CA ALA A 54 -0.91 -5.47 8.01
C ALA A 54 -0.11 -5.44 9.31
N ILE A 55 1.21 -5.57 9.27
CA ILE A 55 2.09 -5.42 10.45
C ILE A 55 1.99 -4.00 11.00
N LEU A 56 2.04 -2.99 10.14
CA LEU A 56 2.00 -1.58 10.54
C LEU A 56 0.69 -1.18 11.24
N THR A 57 -0.43 -1.80 10.90
CA THR A 57 -1.69 -1.59 11.66
C THR A 57 -1.58 -1.98 13.13
N GLY A 58 -0.66 -2.90 13.50
CA GLY A 58 -0.38 -3.26 14.89
C GLY A 58 0.26 -2.12 15.69
N PHE A 59 0.90 -1.18 15.00
CA PHE A 59 1.50 0.02 15.58
C PHE A 59 0.56 1.24 15.56
N LYS A 60 -0.66 1.09 15.02
CA LYS A 60 -1.68 2.14 14.92
C LYS A 60 -1.18 3.40 14.21
N LEU A 61 -0.49 3.20 13.08
CA LEU A 61 0.03 4.28 12.26
C LEU A 61 -1.08 4.91 11.41
N ASP A 62 -0.84 6.13 10.98
CA ASP A 62 -1.76 6.94 10.20
C ASP A 62 -1.99 6.39 8.78
N THR A 63 -3.05 6.89 8.13
CA THR A 63 -3.47 6.42 6.80
C THR A 63 -2.37 6.59 5.76
N ALA A 64 -1.62 7.70 5.77
CA ALA A 64 -0.57 7.95 4.79
C ALA A 64 0.55 6.90 4.89
N THR A 65 0.95 6.52 6.11
CA THR A 65 1.93 5.45 6.32
C THR A 65 1.45 4.09 5.83
N ILE A 66 0.18 3.73 6.10
CA ILE A 66 -0.37 2.45 5.62
C ILE A 66 -0.45 2.42 4.09
N VAL A 67 -0.81 3.55 3.46
CA VAL A 67 -0.83 3.68 2.01
C VAL A 67 0.58 3.59 1.43
N ALA A 68 1.56 4.28 2.00
CA ALA A 68 2.95 4.18 1.58
C ALA A 68 3.47 2.75 1.67
N ALA A 69 3.11 2.00 2.72
CA ALA A 69 3.49 0.59 2.86
C ALA A 69 2.88 -0.32 1.76
N LEU A 70 1.65 -0.05 1.33
CA LEU A 70 1.05 -0.76 0.19
C LEU A 70 1.76 -0.45 -1.13
N LEU A 71 2.34 0.74 -1.25
CA LEU A 71 2.94 1.26 -2.47
C LEU A 71 4.47 1.17 -2.51
N HIS A 72 5.15 0.79 -1.41
CA HIS A 72 6.59 1.03 -1.25
C HIS A 72 7.48 0.46 -2.37
N ASP A 73 7.10 -0.69 -2.95
CA ASP A 73 7.85 -1.36 -4.00
C ASP A 73 7.34 -1.05 -5.42
N VAL A 74 6.24 -0.30 -5.58
CA VAL A 74 5.65 -0.14 -6.92
C VAL A 74 6.55 0.66 -7.86
N VAL A 75 7.30 1.64 -7.33
CA VAL A 75 8.25 2.43 -8.15
C VAL A 75 9.50 1.62 -8.46
N GLU A 76 9.96 0.76 -7.55
CA GLU A 76 11.17 -0.06 -7.75
C GLU A 76 10.93 -1.23 -8.71
N ASP A 77 9.79 -1.91 -8.56
CA ASP A 77 9.55 -3.23 -9.15
C ASP A 77 8.56 -3.23 -10.33
N THR A 78 8.02 -2.08 -10.72
CA THR A 78 7.02 -1.98 -11.79
C THR A 78 7.32 -0.81 -12.73
N GLU A 79 6.47 -0.58 -13.75
CA GLU A 79 6.60 0.58 -14.64
C GLU A 79 6.05 1.88 -14.02
N THR A 80 5.58 1.83 -12.77
CA THR A 80 5.06 2.98 -12.04
C THR A 80 6.14 4.03 -11.82
N THR A 81 5.80 5.30 -12.03
CA THR A 81 6.72 6.42 -11.78
C THR A 81 6.38 7.17 -10.50
N HIS A 82 7.37 7.84 -9.90
CA HIS A 82 7.14 8.75 -8.77
C HIS A 82 6.07 9.81 -9.07
N GLN A 83 6.11 10.41 -10.27
CA GLN A 83 5.12 11.41 -10.69
C GLN A 83 3.70 10.83 -10.71
N GLU A 84 3.54 9.56 -11.15
CA GLU A 84 2.24 8.90 -11.12
C GLU A 84 1.72 8.71 -9.70
N ILE A 85 2.59 8.37 -8.74
CA ILE A 85 2.22 8.28 -7.32
C ILE A 85 1.82 9.65 -6.78
N GLU A 86 2.57 10.70 -7.10
CA GLU A 86 2.25 12.07 -6.69
C GLU A 86 0.89 12.52 -7.25
N ASP A 87 0.62 12.29 -8.53
CA ASP A 87 -0.63 12.68 -9.19
C ASP A 87 -1.84 11.92 -8.62
N LEU A 88 -1.66 10.66 -8.24
CA LEU A 88 -2.74 9.80 -7.75
C LEU A 88 -2.95 9.91 -6.23
N PHE A 89 -1.90 10.02 -5.44
CA PHE A 89 -1.95 9.90 -3.98
C PHE A 89 -1.48 11.15 -3.25
N GLY A 90 -0.92 12.14 -3.97
CA GLY A 90 -0.42 13.38 -3.42
C GLY A 90 1.06 13.33 -3.05
N ALA A 91 1.65 14.53 -2.93
CA ALA A 91 3.08 14.72 -2.71
C ALA A 91 3.61 14.09 -1.41
N GLU A 92 2.79 14.08 -0.34
CA GLU A 92 3.18 13.46 0.94
C GLU A 92 3.45 11.96 0.78
N ILE A 93 2.50 11.23 0.19
CA ILE A 93 2.63 9.79 -0.02
C ILE A 93 3.74 9.49 -1.03
N ALA A 94 3.87 10.27 -2.10
CA ALA A 94 4.95 10.12 -3.05
C ALA A 94 6.33 10.28 -2.38
N SER A 95 6.47 11.27 -1.50
CA SER A 95 7.70 11.47 -0.72
C SER A 95 7.98 10.34 0.27
N LEU A 96 6.94 9.74 0.87
CA LEU A 96 7.11 8.58 1.76
C LEU A 96 7.57 7.35 0.98
N VAL A 97 6.98 7.09 -0.19
CA VAL A 97 7.38 5.97 -1.06
C VAL A 97 8.81 6.15 -1.55
N ASP A 98 9.18 7.35 -2.02
CA ASP A 98 10.55 7.65 -2.47
C ASP A 98 11.60 7.49 -1.37
N GLY A 99 11.23 7.73 -0.10
CA GLY A 99 12.13 7.50 1.03
C GLY A 99 12.35 6.03 1.41
N LEU A 100 11.62 5.10 0.79
CA LEU A 100 11.66 3.66 1.05
C LEU A 100 12.29 2.85 -0.10
N THR A 101 12.41 3.45 -1.28
CA THR A 101 13.01 2.89 -2.51
C THR A 101 14.49 3.26 -2.62
#